data_AF-A0A7K2P637-F1
#
_entry.id   AF-A0A7K2P637-F1
#
_cell.length_a   1.000
_cell.length_b   1.000
_cell.length_c   1.000
_cell.angle_alpha   90.00
_cell.angle_beta   90.00
_cell.angle_gamma   90.00
#
_symmetry.space_group_name_H-M   'P 1'
#
loop_
_entity.id
_entity.type
_entity.pdbx_description
1 polymer ?
#
loop_
_entity_poly.entity_id
_entity_poly.type
_entity_poly.pdbx_seq_one_letter_code
_entity_poly.pdbx_strand_id
1 'polypeptide(L)'
;VVLDFLARAEHPRLAALGTSCPDHFLRTKVRPLVLDLPPTTPLDEAVARLKELHAAYREEYAAYYERHAEPDSPAMRGADPAIVLVPGVGMFSFGKDKQTARVAGEFYVNAINVMRGAEAVSTYAPIEESEKFRIEYWALEEAKLRRMPRPKPLATRVALVTGAGSGIGKAIARRLVDEGACVVVADLNAQNAAAVAEELGGGDKAVAVTVDVTSEEQIAEAFKTAVLAFGGVDLVVNNAGISISKPLLETSAKDWDLQHDIMAR
;
A
#
# COMPACT_ATOMS: atom_id res chain seq x y z
N VAL A 1 19.71 3.69 -0.84
CA VAL A 1 19.76 2.84 -2.04
C VAL A 1 18.85 3.37 -3.14
N VAL A 2 17.53 3.44 -2.95
CA VAL A 2 16.58 3.91 -3.98
C VAL A 2 16.88 5.32 -4.49
N LEU A 3 16.98 6.32 -3.60
CA LEU A 3 17.27 7.71 -4.01
C LEU A 3 18.63 7.84 -4.71
N ASP A 4 19.64 7.10 -4.25
CA ASP A 4 20.95 7.05 -4.91
C ASP A 4 20.85 6.48 -6.32
N PHE A 5 20.05 5.42 -6.53
CA PHE A 5 19.78 4.86 -7.85
C PHE A 5 19.07 5.88 -8.76
N LEU A 6 17.98 6.50 -8.29
CA LEU A 6 17.20 7.48 -9.08
C LEU A 6 17.98 8.76 -9.40
N ALA A 7 19.03 9.07 -8.65
CA ALA A 7 19.90 10.20 -8.92
C ALA A 7 20.96 9.91 -10.00
N ARG A 8 21.11 8.67 -10.48
CA ARG A 8 22.08 8.32 -11.53
C ARG A 8 21.50 8.50 -12.93
N ALA A 9 22.34 8.91 -13.87
CA ALA A 9 21.96 9.07 -15.28
C ALA A 9 21.47 7.77 -15.93
N GLU A 10 21.99 6.62 -15.47
CA GLU A 10 21.67 5.30 -16.02
C GLU A 10 20.36 4.69 -15.48
N HIS A 11 19.73 5.29 -14.47
CA HIS A 11 18.54 4.70 -13.85
C HIS A 11 17.37 4.46 -14.82
N PRO A 12 17.10 5.30 -15.85
CA PRO A 12 15.98 5.04 -16.77
C PRO A 12 16.23 3.79 -17.61
N ARG A 13 17.47 3.60 -18.12
CA ARG A 13 17.86 2.41 -18.86
C ARG A 13 17.74 1.17 -17.99
N LEU A 14 18.32 1.21 -16.80
CA LEU A 14 18.33 0.08 -15.86
C LEU A 14 16.92 -0.29 -15.39
N ALA A 15 16.08 0.69 -15.06
CA ALA A 15 14.69 0.46 -14.70
C ALA A 15 13.90 -0.18 -15.85
N ALA A 16 14.11 0.26 -17.10
CA ALA A 16 13.45 -0.32 -18.27
C ALA A 16 13.82 -1.79 -18.54
N LEU A 17 15.04 -2.20 -18.19
CA LEU A 17 15.50 -3.59 -18.29
C LEU A 17 14.77 -4.52 -17.30
N GLY A 18 14.27 -3.96 -16.19
CA GLY A 18 13.47 -4.69 -15.22
C GLY A 18 14.31 -5.53 -14.26
N THR A 19 13.68 -6.54 -13.67
CA THR A 19 14.24 -7.25 -12.51
C THR A 19 15.06 -8.49 -12.87
N SER A 20 15.84 -8.97 -11.90
CA SER A 20 16.96 -9.90 -12.11
C SER A 20 16.70 -11.37 -11.76
N CYS A 21 15.59 -11.72 -11.11
CA CYS A 21 15.35 -13.06 -10.55
C CYS A 21 13.90 -13.51 -10.79
N PRO A 22 13.63 -14.81 -10.99
CA PRO A 22 12.27 -15.34 -11.14
C PRO A 22 11.26 -14.84 -10.08
N ASP A 23 11.64 -14.83 -8.81
CA ASP A 23 10.79 -14.33 -7.72
C ASP A 23 10.46 -12.85 -7.85
N HIS A 24 11.34 -12.06 -8.48
CA HIS A 24 11.08 -10.64 -8.72
C HIS A 24 9.93 -10.48 -9.71
N PHE A 25 9.91 -11.22 -10.83
CA PHE A 25 8.84 -11.09 -11.83
C PHE A 25 7.45 -11.32 -11.23
N LEU A 26 7.32 -12.28 -10.32
CA LEU A 26 6.06 -12.59 -9.63
C LEU A 26 5.61 -11.50 -8.65
N ARG A 27 6.54 -10.67 -8.13
CA ARG A 27 6.27 -9.71 -7.05
C ARG A 27 6.30 -8.26 -7.50
N THR A 28 7.11 -7.93 -8.49
CA THR A 28 7.37 -6.55 -8.94
C THR A 28 6.89 -6.29 -10.37
N LYS A 29 6.31 -7.31 -11.05
CA LYS A 29 6.13 -7.34 -12.51
C LYS A 29 7.47 -7.29 -13.25
N VAL A 30 7.40 -7.30 -14.59
CA VAL A 30 8.56 -7.29 -15.50
C VAL A 30 9.44 -6.06 -15.28
N ARG A 31 8.83 -4.88 -15.11
CA ARG A 31 9.53 -3.60 -14.91
C ARG A 31 8.68 -2.62 -14.07
N PRO A 32 9.31 -1.67 -13.34
CA PRO A 32 8.59 -0.60 -12.66
C PRO A 32 8.00 0.41 -13.66
N LEU A 33 7.09 1.25 -13.17
CA LEU A 33 6.77 2.54 -13.79
C LEU A 33 7.76 3.59 -13.26
N VAL A 34 8.30 4.45 -14.12
CA VAL A 34 9.21 5.53 -13.74
C VAL A 34 8.59 6.85 -14.13
N LEU A 35 8.45 7.79 -13.19
CA LEU A 35 8.12 9.17 -13.52
C LEU A 35 9.28 9.77 -14.32
N ASP A 36 9.00 10.18 -15.54
CA ASP A 36 9.97 10.68 -16.51
C ASP A 36 10.15 12.21 -16.46
N LEU A 37 9.88 12.81 -15.29
CA LEU A 37 10.01 14.24 -15.05
C LEU A 37 11.12 14.55 -14.02
N PRO A 38 11.71 15.76 -14.05
CA PRO A 38 12.69 16.19 -13.07
C PRO A 38 12.17 16.16 -11.62
N PRO A 39 13.06 15.96 -10.63
CA PRO A 39 12.72 16.06 -9.20
C PRO A 39 12.08 17.38 -8.75
N THR A 40 12.28 18.45 -9.53
CA THR A 40 11.79 19.80 -9.24
C THR A 40 10.41 20.08 -9.81
N THR A 41 9.79 19.10 -10.49
CA THR A 41 8.47 19.26 -11.09
C THR A 41 7.40 19.50 -10.02
N PRO A 42 6.48 20.47 -10.22
CA PRO A 42 5.33 20.68 -9.34
C PRO A 42 4.50 19.40 -9.14
N LEU A 43 3.93 19.23 -7.94
CA LEU A 43 3.23 17.99 -7.57
C LEU A 43 2.04 17.68 -8.49
N ASP A 44 1.26 18.69 -8.85
CA ASP A 44 0.10 18.57 -9.73
C ASP A 44 0.49 18.10 -11.14
N GLU A 45 1.57 18.65 -11.69
CA GLU A 45 2.14 18.20 -12.97
C GLU A 45 2.67 16.76 -12.89
N ALA A 46 3.40 16.42 -11.81
CA ALA A 46 3.90 15.07 -11.58
C ALA A 46 2.75 14.05 -11.48
N VAL A 47 1.67 14.39 -10.78
CA VAL A 47 0.47 13.56 -10.66
C VAL A 47 -0.25 13.42 -11.99
N ALA A 48 -0.37 14.49 -12.78
CA ALA A 48 -0.97 14.42 -14.11
C ALA A 48 -0.15 13.48 -15.02
N ARG A 49 1.18 13.63 -15.03
CA ARG A 49 2.06 12.77 -15.82
C ARG A 49 2.04 11.31 -15.37
N LEU A 50 1.99 11.04 -14.06
CA LEU A 50 1.85 9.68 -13.55
C LEU A 50 0.58 8.98 -14.07
N LYS A 51 -0.53 9.70 -14.23
CA LYS A 51 -1.77 9.12 -14.80
C LYS A 51 -1.61 8.72 -16.26
N GLU A 52 -0.93 9.56 -17.05
CA GLU A 52 -0.63 9.26 -18.46
C GLU A 52 0.32 8.05 -18.57
N LEU A 53 1.41 8.06 -17.80
CA LEU A 53 2.37 6.94 -17.74
C LEU A 53 1.71 5.65 -17.26
N HIS A 54 0.76 5.74 -16.32
CA HIS A 54 0.03 4.58 -15.82
C HIS A 54 -0.87 3.97 -16.89
N ALA A 55 -1.57 4.79 -17.67
CA ALA A 55 -2.34 4.32 -18.83
C ALA A 55 -1.42 3.64 -19.87
N ALA A 56 -0.31 4.29 -20.24
CA ALA A 56 0.67 3.75 -21.17
C ALA A 56 1.27 2.42 -20.68
N TYR A 57 1.66 2.34 -19.40
CA TYR A 57 2.18 1.12 -18.79
C TYR A 57 1.20 -0.05 -18.92
N ARG A 58 -0.10 0.20 -18.71
CA ARG A 58 -1.14 -0.84 -18.81
C ARG A 58 -1.29 -1.35 -20.25
N GLU A 59 -1.24 -0.46 -21.23
CA GLU A 59 -1.28 -0.82 -22.65
C GLU A 59 -0.05 -1.63 -23.05
N GLU A 60 1.15 -1.18 -22.65
CA GLU A 60 2.40 -1.89 -22.91
C GLU A 60 2.43 -3.27 -22.27
N TYR A 61 1.94 -3.39 -21.02
CA TYR A 61 1.88 -4.66 -20.31
C TYR A 61 0.86 -5.63 -20.96
N ALA A 62 -0.28 -5.12 -21.41
CA ALA A 62 -1.24 -5.92 -22.18
C ALA A 62 -0.63 -6.39 -23.51
N ALA A 63 0.07 -5.52 -24.23
CA ALA A 63 0.77 -5.88 -25.45
C ALA A 63 1.90 -6.90 -25.22
N TYR A 64 2.65 -6.79 -24.11
CA TYR A 64 3.62 -7.81 -23.67
C TYR A 64 2.94 -9.17 -23.48
N TYR A 65 1.81 -9.20 -22.77
CA TYR A 65 1.06 -10.42 -22.57
C TYR A 65 0.60 -11.02 -23.91
N GLU A 66 -0.01 -10.22 -24.79
CA GLU A 66 -0.50 -10.67 -26.10
C GLU A 66 0.60 -11.21 -27.02
N ARG A 67 1.80 -10.61 -26.99
CA ARG A 67 2.94 -11.05 -27.82
C ARG A 67 3.48 -12.43 -27.42
N HIS A 68 3.32 -12.83 -26.16
CA HIS A 68 3.94 -14.04 -25.61
C HIS A 68 2.96 -15.10 -25.11
N ALA A 69 1.69 -14.77 -24.95
CA ALA A 69 0.66 -15.71 -24.53
C ALA A 69 0.47 -16.82 -25.58
N GLU A 70 0.47 -18.05 -25.09
CA GLU A 70 0.11 -19.26 -25.83
C GLU A 70 -1.35 -19.64 -25.53
N PRO A 71 -2.00 -20.51 -26.33
CA PRO A 71 -3.40 -20.91 -26.12
C PRO A 71 -3.72 -21.50 -24.73
N ASP A 72 -2.72 -22.06 -24.03
CA ASP A 72 -2.84 -22.63 -22.69
C ASP A 72 -2.32 -21.70 -21.58
N SER A 73 -1.88 -20.48 -21.92
CA SER A 73 -1.39 -19.50 -20.95
C SER A 73 -2.50 -19.05 -19.98
N PRO A 74 -2.20 -18.89 -18.67
CA PRO A 74 -3.14 -18.34 -17.71
C PRO A 74 -3.54 -16.90 -18.05
N ALA A 75 -4.77 -16.52 -17.70
CA ALA A 75 -5.26 -15.16 -17.91
C ALA A 75 -4.36 -14.09 -17.25
N MET A 76 -4.28 -12.92 -17.88
CA MET A 76 -3.50 -11.78 -17.39
C MET A 76 -3.89 -11.36 -15.97
N ARG A 77 -2.91 -11.29 -15.05
CA ARG A 77 -3.12 -10.99 -13.62
C ARG A 77 -3.07 -9.48 -13.33
N GLY A 78 -3.85 -8.71 -14.09
CA GLY A 78 -3.87 -7.25 -14.07
C GLY A 78 -2.62 -6.62 -14.69
N ALA A 79 -2.75 -5.36 -15.11
CA ALA A 79 -1.74 -4.61 -15.86
C ALA A 79 -1.17 -3.41 -15.08
N ASP A 80 -1.52 -3.26 -13.80
CA ASP A 80 -1.04 -2.17 -12.96
C ASP A 80 0.41 -2.42 -12.49
N PRO A 81 1.23 -1.35 -12.38
CA PRO A 81 2.60 -1.48 -11.89
C PRO A 81 2.61 -1.82 -10.41
N ALA A 82 3.45 -2.78 -10.02
CA ALA A 82 3.70 -3.07 -8.60
C ALA A 82 4.72 -2.10 -7.97
N ILE A 83 5.58 -1.49 -8.80
CA ILE A 83 6.62 -0.55 -8.36
C ILE A 83 6.51 0.72 -9.19
N VAL A 84 6.46 1.86 -8.50
CA VAL A 84 6.50 3.20 -9.10
C VAL A 84 7.71 3.94 -8.54
N LEU A 85 8.57 4.43 -9.42
CA LEU A 85 9.78 5.17 -9.10
C LEU A 85 9.56 6.65 -9.41
N VAL A 86 9.83 7.50 -8.43
CA VAL A 86 9.63 8.95 -8.51
C VAL A 86 10.94 9.65 -8.19
N PRO A 87 11.68 10.18 -9.19
CA PRO A 87 12.92 10.91 -8.97
C PRO A 87 12.75 12.02 -7.92
N GLY A 88 13.71 12.14 -7.00
CA GLY A 88 13.66 13.10 -5.89
C GLY A 88 12.81 12.68 -4.68
N VAL A 89 11.87 11.74 -4.84
CA VAL A 89 10.98 11.28 -3.77
C VAL A 89 11.34 9.87 -3.30
N GLY A 90 11.46 8.92 -4.23
CA GLY A 90 11.80 7.53 -3.91
C GLY A 90 10.97 6.51 -4.66
N MET A 91 10.54 5.48 -3.96
CA MET A 91 9.81 4.33 -4.52
C MET A 91 8.52 4.09 -3.76
N PHE A 92 7.46 3.86 -4.52
CA PHE A 92 6.16 3.42 -4.04
C PHE A 92 5.94 1.98 -4.51
N SER A 93 5.57 1.12 -3.59
CA SER A 93 5.31 -0.29 -3.86
C SER A 93 3.84 -0.61 -3.57
N PHE A 94 3.20 -1.33 -4.48
CA PHE A 94 1.79 -1.65 -4.44
C PHE A 94 1.58 -3.15 -4.37
N GLY A 95 0.49 -3.55 -3.70
CA GLY A 95 0.11 -4.93 -3.53
C GLY A 95 -1.31 -5.01 -2.99
N LYS A 96 -1.89 -6.22 -3.01
CA LYS A 96 -3.25 -6.49 -2.50
C LYS A 96 -3.40 -6.24 -0.99
N ASP A 97 -2.29 -6.22 -0.27
CA ASP A 97 -2.19 -5.95 1.16
C ASP A 97 -0.82 -5.32 1.46
N LYS A 98 -0.68 -4.74 2.66
CA LYS A 98 0.55 -4.03 3.07
C LYS A 98 1.77 -4.94 3.05
N GLN A 99 1.64 -6.19 3.49
CA GLN A 99 2.72 -7.17 3.47
C GLN A 99 3.22 -7.41 2.03
N THR A 100 2.31 -7.65 1.08
CA THR A 100 2.66 -7.88 -0.33
C THR A 100 3.31 -6.65 -0.93
N ALA A 101 2.79 -5.46 -0.65
CA ALA A 101 3.39 -4.19 -1.08
C ALA A 101 4.82 -4.02 -0.53
N ARG A 102 5.02 -4.23 0.77
CA ARG A 102 6.35 -4.17 1.42
C ARG A 102 7.33 -5.16 0.79
N VAL A 103 6.91 -6.42 0.63
CA VAL A 103 7.72 -7.48 0.02
C VAL A 103 8.11 -7.12 -1.42
N ALA A 104 7.19 -6.58 -2.21
CA ALA A 104 7.51 -6.10 -3.57
C ALA A 104 8.60 -5.00 -3.53
N GLY A 105 8.50 -4.05 -2.59
CA GLY A 105 9.52 -3.04 -2.37
C GLY A 105 10.88 -3.62 -1.99
N GLU A 106 10.92 -4.57 -1.04
CA GLU A 106 12.16 -5.24 -0.61
C GLU A 106 12.85 -5.98 -1.78
N PHE A 107 12.07 -6.70 -2.60
CA PHE A 107 12.58 -7.35 -3.80
C PHE A 107 13.12 -6.34 -4.82
N TYR A 108 12.46 -5.20 -5.00
CA TYR A 108 12.94 -4.19 -5.93
C TYR A 108 14.21 -3.49 -5.43
N VAL A 109 14.36 -3.28 -4.12
CA VAL A 109 15.63 -2.82 -3.53
C VAL A 109 16.77 -3.80 -3.84
N ASN A 110 16.50 -5.10 -3.76
CA ASN A 110 17.49 -6.12 -4.15
C ASN A 110 17.79 -6.07 -5.65
N ALA A 111 16.79 -5.86 -6.51
CA ALA A 111 17.02 -5.66 -7.94
C ALA A 111 17.95 -4.47 -8.22
N ILE A 112 17.77 -3.34 -7.52
CA ILE A 112 18.67 -2.18 -7.61
C ILE A 112 20.12 -2.57 -7.24
N ASN A 113 20.30 -3.32 -6.17
CA ASN A 113 21.63 -3.77 -5.75
C ASN A 113 22.27 -4.73 -6.76
N VAL A 114 21.48 -5.62 -7.38
CA VAL A 114 21.96 -6.50 -8.44
C VAL A 114 22.37 -5.71 -9.68
N MET A 115 21.54 -4.77 -10.14
CA MET A 115 21.86 -3.90 -11.26
C MET A 115 23.16 -3.13 -11.00
N ARG A 116 23.29 -2.54 -9.81
CA ARG A 116 24.50 -1.82 -9.40
C ARG A 116 25.73 -2.74 -9.38
N GLY A 117 25.62 -3.94 -8.82
CA GLY A 117 26.73 -4.89 -8.74
C GLY A 117 27.16 -5.40 -10.11
N ALA A 118 26.20 -5.69 -10.99
CA ALA A 118 26.47 -6.09 -12.36
C ALA A 118 27.17 -4.98 -13.14
N GLU A 119 26.65 -3.74 -13.08
CA GLU A 119 27.23 -2.57 -13.75
C GLU A 119 28.62 -2.15 -13.21
N ALA A 120 28.98 -2.60 -12.00
CA ALA A 120 30.31 -2.36 -11.44
C ALA A 120 31.39 -3.31 -12.01
N VAL A 121 30.98 -4.46 -12.58
CA VAL A 121 31.90 -5.49 -13.10
C VAL A 121 31.81 -5.62 -14.62
N SER A 122 30.59 -5.52 -15.17
CA SER A 122 30.28 -5.63 -16.59
C SER A 122 28.98 -4.85 -16.88
N THR A 123 28.14 -5.31 -17.80
CA THR A 123 26.85 -4.70 -18.13
C THR A 123 25.72 -5.56 -17.61
N TYR A 124 24.72 -4.94 -16.99
CA TYR A 124 23.50 -5.65 -16.58
C TYR A 124 22.69 -6.07 -17.82
N ALA A 125 22.51 -7.37 -17.99
CA ALA A 125 21.73 -7.96 -19.07
C ALA A 125 20.72 -8.95 -18.47
N PRO A 126 19.42 -8.61 -18.39
CA PRO A 126 18.39 -9.56 -17.95
C PRO A 126 18.13 -10.60 -19.05
N ILE A 127 17.42 -11.68 -18.68
CA ILE A 127 16.91 -12.66 -19.64
C ILE A 127 15.94 -12.03 -20.64
N GLU A 128 15.73 -12.69 -21.77
CA GLU A 128 14.77 -12.29 -22.82
C GLU A 128 13.34 -12.17 -22.31
N GLU A 129 12.54 -11.30 -22.93
CA GLU A 129 11.14 -11.02 -22.55
C GLU A 129 10.25 -12.27 -22.57
N SER A 130 10.47 -13.18 -23.54
CA SER A 130 9.77 -14.47 -23.61
C SER A 130 10.05 -15.35 -22.40
N GLU A 131 11.28 -15.37 -21.89
CA GLU A 131 11.65 -16.15 -20.70
C GLU A 131 11.08 -15.51 -19.43
N LYS A 132 11.00 -14.17 -19.36
CA LYS A 132 10.27 -13.47 -18.28
C LYS A 132 8.80 -13.88 -18.26
N PHE A 133 8.16 -13.95 -19.43
CA PHE A 133 6.77 -14.37 -19.57
C PHE A 133 6.55 -15.80 -19.09
N ARG A 134 7.40 -16.73 -19.53
CA ARG A 134 7.32 -18.15 -19.12
C ARG A 134 7.45 -18.34 -17.61
N ILE A 135 8.23 -17.50 -16.93
CA ILE A 135 8.35 -17.49 -15.47
C ILE A 135 7.10 -16.89 -14.82
N GLU A 136 6.69 -15.70 -15.26
CA GLU A 136 5.57 -14.97 -14.65
C GLU A 136 4.26 -15.77 -14.79
N TYR A 137 4.04 -16.41 -15.94
CA TYR A 137 2.83 -17.17 -16.27
C TYR A 137 3.01 -18.69 -16.15
N TRP A 138 4.01 -19.14 -15.40
CA TRP A 138 4.29 -20.56 -15.23
C TRP A 138 3.10 -21.33 -14.63
N ALA A 139 2.70 -22.42 -15.29
CA ALA A 139 1.52 -23.22 -14.91
C ALA A 139 1.55 -23.77 -13.48
N LEU A 140 2.73 -24.11 -12.94
CA LEU A 140 2.83 -24.58 -11.55
C LEU A 140 2.62 -23.45 -10.54
N GLU A 141 3.03 -22.23 -10.86
CA GLU A 141 2.73 -21.06 -10.02
C GLU A 141 1.24 -20.72 -10.09
N GLU A 142 0.65 -20.76 -11.27
CA GLU A 142 -0.80 -20.61 -11.45
C GLU A 142 -1.59 -21.66 -10.64
N ALA A 143 -1.12 -22.91 -10.60
CA ALA A 143 -1.73 -23.96 -9.80
C ALA A 143 -1.69 -23.66 -8.29
N LYS A 144 -0.63 -23.01 -7.79
CA LYS A 144 -0.57 -22.54 -6.39
C LYS A 144 -1.57 -21.41 -6.15
N LEU A 145 -1.64 -20.43 -7.06
CA LEU A 145 -2.56 -19.29 -6.96
C LEU A 145 -4.03 -19.75 -6.97
N ARG A 146 -4.38 -20.71 -7.82
CA ARG A 146 -5.74 -21.29 -7.88
C ARG A 146 -6.14 -22.06 -6.62
N ARG A 147 -5.18 -22.54 -5.84
CA ARG A 147 -5.41 -23.22 -4.55
C ARG A 147 -5.55 -22.24 -3.39
N MET A 148 -5.26 -20.95 -3.60
CA MET A 148 -5.43 -19.95 -2.55
C MET A 148 -6.91 -19.79 -2.18
N PRO A 149 -7.22 -19.48 -0.91
CA PRO A 149 -8.57 -19.11 -0.52
C PRO A 149 -9.07 -17.94 -1.36
N ARG A 150 -10.39 -17.90 -1.61
CA ARG A 150 -11.01 -16.73 -2.22
C ARG A 150 -10.69 -15.48 -1.38
N PRO A 151 -10.53 -14.31 -2.03
CA PRO A 151 -10.38 -13.05 -1.31
C PRO A 151 -11.51 -12.86 -0.30
N LYS A 152 -11.15 -12.36 0.88
CA LYS A 152 -12.12 -12.03 1.92
C LYS A 152 -12.94 -10.80 1.49
N PRO A 153 -14.15 -10.58 2.05
CA PRO A 153 -15.04 -9.49 1.65
C PRO A 153 -14.43 -8.09 1.69
N LEU A 154 -13.53 -7.82 2.65
CA LEU A 154 -12.85 -6.53 2.81
C LEU A 154 -11.37 -6.58 2.45
N ALA A 155 -10.96 -7.59 1.68
CA ALA A 155 -9.63 -7.59 1.08
C ALA A 155 -9.40 -6.29 0.29
N THR A 156 -8.16 -5.81 0.30
CA THR A 156 -7.72 -4.56 -0.34
C THR A 156 -8.40 -3.27 0.16
N ARG A 157 -9.10 -3.32 1.31
CA ARG A 157 -9.69 -2.13 1.94
C ARG A 157 -8.84 -1.63 3.10
N VAL A 158 -8.84 -0.31 3.29
CA VAL A 158 -8.25 0.35 4.46
C VAL A 158 -9.35 0.99 5.29
N ALA A 159 -9.42 0.67 6.57
CA ALA A 159 -10.40 1.21 7.48
C ALA A 159 -9.75 2.03 8.60
N LEU A 160 -10.28 3.23 8.87
CA LEU A 160 -9.95 4.02 10.05
C LEU A 160 -11.08 3.87 11.07
N VAL A 161 -10.75 3.41 12.28
CA VAL A 161 -11.73 3.17 13.35
C VAL A 161 -11.37 4.03 14.56
N THR A 162 -12.26 4.93 14.96
CA THR A 162 -12.08 5.77 16.15
C THR A 162 -12.58 5.07 17.42
N GLY A 163 -11.95 5.33 18.57
CA GLY A 163 -12.24 4.61 19.81
C GLY A 163 -11.88 3.12 19.73
N ALA A 164 -10.90 2.76 18.89
CA ALA A 164 -10.57 1.38 18.58
C ALA A 164 -9.61 0.72 19.60
N GLY A 165 -9.14 1.47 20.61
CA GLY A 165 -8.28 0.95 21.65
C GLY A 165 -9.01 0.03 22.64
N SER A 166 -10.35 0.04 22.66
CA SER A 166 -11.12 -0.79 23.59
C SER A 166 -12.54 -1.09 23.10
N GLY A 167 -13.26 -1.92 23.86
CA GLY A 167 -14.71 -2.14 23.71
C GLY A 167 -15.16 -2.49 22.29
N ILE A 168 -16.22 -1.81 21.85
CA ILE A 168 -16.85 -2.04 20.53
C ILE A 168 -15.89 -1.68 19.40
N GLY A 169 -15.16 -0.57 19.50
CA GLY A 169 -14.21 -0.16 18.46
C GLY A 169 -13.11 -1.21 18.24
N LYS A 170 -12.56 -1.77 19.31
CA LYS A 170 -11.60 -2.89 19.23
C LYS A 170 -12.22 -4.11 18.54
N ALA A 171 -13.45 -4.47 18.89
CA ALA A 171 -14.15 -5.60 18.28
C ALA A 171 -14.41 -5.38 16.78
N ILE A 172 -14.77 -4.16 16.39
CA ILE A 172 -14.92 -3.77 14.99
C ILE A 172 -13.58 -3.87 14.27
N ALA A 173 -12.50 -3.29 14.81
CA ALA A 173 -11.16 -3.37 14.24
C ALA A 173 -10.71 -4.81 14.02
N ARG A 174 -10.93 -5.70 15.01
CA ARG A 174 -10.68 -7.14 14.88
C ARG A 174 -11.47 -7.75 13.74
N ARG A 175 -12.78 -7.49 13.68
CA ARG A 175 -13.62 -8.04 12.61
C ARG A 175 -13.17 -7.57 11.23
N LEU A 176 -12.82 -6.30 11.06
CA LEU A 176 -12.36 -5.75 9.78
C LEU A 176 -11.06 -6.43 9.31
N VAL A 177 -10.09 -6.63 10.20
CA VAL A 177 -8.85 -7.38 9.90
C VAL A 177 -9.17 -8.85 9.56
N ASP A 178 -10.08 -9.47 10.30
CA ASP A 178 -10.51 -10.84 10.05
C ASP A 178 -11.24 -10.98 8.72
N GLU A 179 -11.83 -9.91 8.18
CA GLU A 179 -12.42 -9.84 6.83
C GLU A 179 -11.43 -9.32 5.76
N GLY A 180 -10.15 -9.12 6.13
CA GLY A 180 -9.04 -8.86 5.20
C GLY A 180 -8.65 -7.40 4.99
N ALA A 181 -9.24 -6.45 5.73
CA ALA A 181 -8.86 -5.04 5.66
C ALA A 181 -7.55 -4.76 6.40
N CYS A 182 -6.85 -3.70 5.97
CA CYS A 182 -5.86 -3.03 6.81
C CYS A 182 -6.58 -2.01 7.71
N VAL A 183 -6.18 -1.88 8.98
CA VAL A 183 -6.91 -1.05 9.96
C VAL A 183 -6.02 -0.03 10.64
N VAL A 184 -6.48 1.21 10.69
CA VAL A 184 -5.93 2.26 11.55
C VAL A 184 -6.72 2.28 12.85
N VAL A 185 -6.05 1.88 13.92
CA VAL A 185 -6.59 1.85 15.28
C VAL A 185 -6.40 3.25 15.87
N ALA A 186 -7.43 4.08 15.77
CA ALA A 186 -7.42 5.46 16.25
C ALA A 186 -8.07 5.53 17.64
N ASP A 187 -7.34 6.03 18.63
CA ASP A 187 -7.85 6.19 20.00
C ASP A 187 -7.16 7.34 20.72
N LEU A 188 -7.84 7.96 21.69
CA LEU A 188 -7.22 8.97 22.56
C LEU A 188 -6.14 8.34 23.45
N ASN A 189 -6.31 7.08 23.84
CA ASN A 189 -5.33 6.34 24.63
C ASN A 189 -4.30 5.65 23.72
N ALA A 190 -3.11 6.26 23.61
CA ALA A 190 -2.01 5.78 22.78
C ALA A 190 -1.59 4.33 23.09
N GLN A 191 -1.52 3.98 24.37
CA GLN A 191 -1.07 2.66 24.82
C GLN A 191 -2.05 1.57 24.40
N ASN A 192 -3.35 1.83 24.57
CA ASN A 192 -4.41 0.91 24.15
C ASN A 192 -4.43 0.75 22.63
N ALA A 193 -4.33 1.84 21.87
CA ALA A 193 -4.27 1.78 20.42
C ALA A 193 -3.08 0.93 19.93
N ALA A 194 -1.89 1.16 20.49
CA ALA A 194 -0.68 0.40 20.16
C ALA A 194 -0.83 -1.09 20.48
N ALA A 195 -1.33 -1.42 21.67
CA ALA A 195 -1.55 -2.81 22.08
C ALA A 195 -2.54 -3.53 21.15
N VAL A 196 -3.63 -2.87 20.76
CA VAL A 196 -4.63 -3.43 19.85
C VAL A 196 -4.05 -3.61 18.44
N ALA A 197 -3.31 -2.63 17.90
CA ALA A 197 -2.70 -2.76 16.58
C ALA A 197 -1.72 -3.95 16.52
N GLU A 198 -0.93 -4.16 17.57
CA GLU A 198 -0.03 -5.31 17.65
C GLU A 198 -0.80 -6.64 17.72
N GLU A 199 -1.86 -6.71 18.56
CA GLU A 199 -2.74 -7.86 18.67
C GLU A 199 -3.40 -8.24 17.33
N LEU A 200 -3.61 -7.26 16.45
CA LEU A 200 -4.23 -7.41 15.13
C LEU A 200 -3.24 -7.85 14.03
N GLY A 201 -1.96 -7.99 14.35
CA GLY A 201 -0.92 -8.44 13.42
C GLY A 201 0.09 -7.36 13.04
N GLY A 202 0.16 -6.27 13.81
CA GLY A 202 1.18 -5.24 13.68
C GLY A 202 1.15 -4.53 12.32
N GLY A 203 2.25 -3.85 11.98
CA GLY A 203 2.31 -2.90 10.86
C GLY A 203 1.96 -3.44 9.45
N ASP A 204 1.89 -4.76 9.26
CA ASP A 204 1.44 -5.39 8.01
C ASP A 204 -0.10 -5.47 7.91
N LYS A 205 -0.85 -5.23 8.99
CA LYS A 205 -2.33 -5.29 9.01
C LYS A 205 -2.98 -4.15 9.78
N ALA A 206 -2.33 -3.65 10.82
CA ALA A 206 -2.86 -2.58 11.65
C ALA A 206 -1.77 -1.61 12.11
N VAL A 207 -2.12 -0.32 12.16
CA VAL A 207 -1.27 0.72 12.76
C VAL A 207 -2.07 1.50 13.80
N ALA A 208 -1.40 1.91 14.87
CA ALA A 208 -1.99 2.72 15.91
C ALA A 208 -1.81 4.21 15.65
N VAL A 209 -2.83 4.99 15.95
CA VAL A 209 -2.79 6.46 15.92
C VAL A 209 -3.43 7.00 17.19
N THR A 210 -2.73 7.91 17.87
CA THR A 210 -3.32 8.70 18.95
C THR A 210 -4.10 9.84 18.35
N VAL A 211 -5.40 9.92 18.65
CA VAL A 211 -6.27 10.98 18.12
C VAL A 211 -7.30 11.41 19.16
N ASP A 212 -7.35 12.71 19.41
CA ASP A 212 -8.52 13.38 19.98
C ASP A 212 -9.50 13.72 18.85
N VAL A 213 -10.67 13.10 18.88
CA VAL A 213 -11.70 13.28 17.84
C VAL A 213 -12.35 14.66 17.88
N THR A 214 -12.14 15.46 18.95
CA THR A 214 -12.61 16.85 18.96
C THR A 214 -11.63 17.81 18.27
N SER A 215 -10.47 17.31 17.80
CA SER A 215 -9.43 18.09 17.13
C SER A 215 -9.37 17.76 15.64
N GLU A 216 -9.81 18.69 14.80
CA GLU A 216 -9.75 18.57 13.33
C GLU A 216 -8.32 18.35 12.83
N GLU A 217 -7.34 18.99 13.48
CA GLU A 217 -5.91 18.85 13.16
C GLU A 217 -5.40 17.43 13.43
N GLN A 218 -5.78 16.85 14.58
CA GLN A 218 -5.39 15.46 14.90
C GLN A 218 -6.11 14.45 14.00
N ILE A 219 -7.36 14.72 13.60
CA ILE A 219 -8.05 13.92 12.59
C ILE A 219 -7.29 13.95 11.27
N ALA A 220 -6.90 15.14 10.79
CA ALA A 220 -6.14 15.28 9.55
C ALA A 220 -4.80 14.51 9.60
N GLU A 221 -4.08 14.56 10.72
CA GLU A 221 -2.84 13.79 10.89
C GLU A 221 -3.10 12.27 10.98
N ALA A 222 -4.26 11.84 11.51
CA ALA A 222 -4.65 10.43 11.51
C ALA A 222 -4.89 9.90 10.09
N PHE A 223 -5.55 10.68 9.23
CA PHE A 223 -5.70 10.34 7.81
C PHE A 223 -4.36 10.32 7.08
N LYS A 224 -3.48 11.28 7.36
CA LYS A 224 -2.12 11.27 6.79
C LYS A 224 -1.32 10.05 7.21
N THR A 225 -1.42 9.64 8.47
CA THR A 225 -0.79 8.40 8.95
C THR A 225 -1.37 7.18 8.23
N ALA A 226 -2.68 7.14 8.00
CA ALA A 226 -3.33 6.09 7.21
C ALA A 226 -2.79 6.02 5.77
N VAL A 227 -2.66 7.18 5.11
CA VAL A 227 -2.10 7.28 3.75
C VAL A 227 -0.65 6.81 3.71
N LEU A 228 0.19 7.23 4.67
CA LEU A 228 1.59 6.80 4.73
C LEU A 228 1.72 5.30 5.03
N ALA A 229 0.83 4.75 5.86
CA ALA A 229 0.84 3.34 6.22
C ALA A 229 0.31 2.46 5.08
N PHE A 230 -0.83 2.81 4.47
CA PHE A 230 -1.61 1.89 3.63
C PHE A 230 -2.01 2.47 2.26
N GLY A 231 -1.67 3.72 1.97
CA GLY A 231 -1.92 4.36 0.67
C GLY A 231 -3.27 5.07 0.54
N GLY A 232 -4.14 5.01 1.57
CA GLY A 232 -5.45 5.65 1.54
C GLY A 232 -6.36 5.24 2.70
N VAL A 233 -7.63 5.65 2.63
CA VAL A 233 -8.72 5.22 3.52
C VAL A 233 -9.96 4.97 2.67
N ASP A 234 -10.52 3.75 2.74
CA ASP A 234 -11.77 3.36 2.06
C ASP A 234 -12.99 3.44 2.99
N LEU A 235 -12.77 3.12 4.27
CA LEU A 235 -13.82 2.97 5.27
C LEU A 235 -13.49 3.83 6.50
N VAL A 236 -14.50 4.53 7.01
CA VAL A 236 -14.40 5.27 8.27
C VAL A 236 -15.46 4.77 9.22
N VAL A 237 -15.05 4.37 10.40
CA VAL A 237 -15.93 3.96 11.50
C VAL A 237 -15.81 4.98 12.62
N ASN A 238 -16.75 5.91 12.66
CA ASN A 238 -16.90 6.87 13.76
C ASN A 238 -17.53 6.16 14.96
N ASN A 239 -16.69 5.62 15.83
CA ASN A 239 -17.13 4.83 17.00
C ASN A 239 -16.71 5.47 18.34
N ALA A 240 -15.72 6.36 18.36
CA ALA A 240 -15.35 7.09 19.58
C ALA A 240 -16.58 7.76 20.19
N GLY A 241 -16.73 7.61 21.51
CA GLY A 241 -17.88 8.12 22.24
C GLY A 241 -17.68 8.01 23.74
N ILE A 242 -18.41 8.84 24.47
CA ILE A 242 -18.43 8.85 25.92
C ILE A 242 -19.87 8.77 26.42
N SER A 243 -20.06 8.36 27.66
CA SER A 243 -21.37 8.42 28.32
C SER A 243 -21.20 9.02 29.70
N ILE A 244 -21.80 10.19 29.92
CA ILE A 244 -21.86 10.83 31.23
C ILE A 244 -23.25 10.55 31.79
N SER A 245 -23.34 9.59 32.73
CA SER A 245 -24.62 9.22 33.34
C SER A 245 -24.88 10.06 34.59
N LYS A 246 -25.82 11.02 34.47
CA LYS A 246 -26.33 11.86 35.57
C LYS A 246 -27.83 12.11 35.35
N PRO A 247 -28.61 12.38 36.42
CA PRO A 247 -29.94 12.95 36.28
C PRO A 247 -29.91 14.22 35.42
N LEU A 248 -30.99 14.47 34.66
CA LEU A 248 -31.05 15.62 33.75
C LEU A 248 -30.78 16.95 34.46
N LEU A 249 -31.35 17.13 35.65
CA LEU A 249 -31.18 18.36 36.45
C LEU A 249 -29.77 18.52 37.05
N GLU A 250 -28.96 17.46 37.04
CA GLU A 250 -27.58 17.45 37.53
C GLU A 250 -26.54 17.46 36.39
N THR A 251 -27.01 17.40 35.14
CA THR A 251 -26.14 17.47 33.96
C THR A 251 -25.74 18.93 33.74
N SER A 252 -24.46 19.23 33.91
CA SER A 252 -23.96 20.59 33.69
C SER A 252 -23.86 20.91 32.19
N ALA A 253 -23.85 22.20 31.84
CA ALA A 253 -23.58 22.62 30.46
C ALA A 253 -22.25 22.04 29.94
N LYS A 254 -21.21 21.97 30.79
CA LYS A 254 -19.94 21.36 30.43
C LYS A 254 -20.05 19.86 30.11
N ASP A 255 -20.87 19.11 30.84
CA ASP A 255 -21.12 17.69 30.55
C ASP A 255 -21.87 17.53 29.22
N TRP A 256 -22.77 18.46 28.91
CA TRP A 256 -23.51 18.49 27.65
C TRP A 256 -22.61 18.82 26.46
N ASP A 257 -21.81 19.89 26.59
CA ASP A 257 -20.90 20.37 25.54
C ASP A 257 -19.85 19.30 25.23
N LEU A 258 -19.22 18.70 26.25
CA LEU A 258 -18.22 17.64 26.04
C LEU A 258 -18.80 16.42 25.31
N GLN A 259 -20.04 16.02 25.63
CA GLN A 259 -20.71 14.92 24.94
C GLN A 259 -21.01 15.27 23.47
N HIS A 260 -21.41 16.51 23.18
CA HIS A 260 -21.67 16.97 21.82
C HIS A 260 -20.39 17.11 21.00
N ASP A 261 -19.34 17.67 21.59
CA ASP A 261 -18.03 17.86 20.95
C ASP A 261 -17.42 16.52 20.52
N ILE A 262 -17.69 15.42 21.25
CA ILE A 262 -17.16 14.08 20.91
C ILE A 262 -18.09 13.29 20.00
N MET A 263 -19.41 13.33 20.21
CA MET A 263 -20.34 12.41 19.53
C MET A 263 -21.03 13.00 18.29
N ALA A 264 -21.03 14.32 18.12
CA ALA A 264 -21.85 14.99 17.10
C ALA A 264 -21.09 15.99 16.21
N ARG A 265 -20.04 16.62 16.73
CA ARG A 265 -19.21 17.57 16.00
C ARG A 265 -18.19 16.86 15.11
#